data_AF-A0A7S2WQ99-F1
#
_entry.id   AF-A0A7S2WQ99-F1
#
_cell.length_a   1.000
_cell.length_b   1.000
_cell.length_c   1.000
_cell.angle_alpha   90.00
_cell.angle_beta   90.00
_cell.angle_gamma   90.00
#
_symmetry.space_group_name_H-M   'P 1'
#
loop_
_entity.id
_entity.type
_entity.pdbx_description
1 polymer ?
#
loop_
_entity_poly.entity_id
_entity_poly.type
_entity_poly.pdbx_seq_one_letter_code
_entity_poly.pdbx_strand_id
1 'polypeptide(L)'
;PGCCLALCSPFPAFGMLDHMLEIAAGLVQSAGSLEEVAGVLSQLKRSVPAPQPGLAVSVGPSHGPRQALDPGFSWPRVDTFPVDASCIDVLGCLQPEAWVQAWEALLFEVPVVLVAENSTLLSRACVLLCSLLHPLRYA
;
A
#
# COMPACT_ATOMS: atom_id res chain seq x y z
N PRO A 1 16.19 -17.79 -6.58
CA PRO A 1 14.74 -18.10 -6.59
C PRO A 1 13.99 -16.83 -6.20
N GLY A 2 13.00 -16.40 -6.97
CA GLY A 2 12.22 -15.21 -6.63
C GLY A 2 11.38 -15.48 -5.38
N CYS A 3 11.56 -14.68 -4.33
CA CYS A 3 10.72 -14.70 -3.13
C CYS A 3 9.72 -13.55 -3.25
N CYS A 4 8.45 -13.80 -2.95
CA CYS A 4 7.40 -12.78 -2.90
C CYS A 4 6.86 -12.72 -1.47
N LEU A 5 6.78 -11.51 -0.91
CA LEU A 5 6.15 -11.25 0.37
C LEU A 5 4.82 -10.54 0.11
N ALA A 6 3.77 -10.99 0.79
CA ALA A 6 2.44 -10.41 0.68
C ALA A 6 1.88 -10.12 2.08
N LEU A 7 1.29 -8.94 2.24
CA LEU A 7 0.54 -8.54 3.43
C LEU A 7 -0.93 -8.34 3.06
N CYS A 8 -1.83 -9.08 3.71
CA CYS A 8 -3.27 -8.89 3.56
C CYS A 8 -3.76 -7.97 4.68
N SER A 9 -4.29 -6.80 4.31
CA SER A 9 -4.84 -5.81 5.24
C SER A 9 -6.22 -5.36 4.76
N PRO A 10 -7.21 -5.22 5.66
CA PRO A 10 -8.49 -4.61 5.33
C PRO A 10 -8.42 -3.07 5.27
N PHE A 11 -7.27 -2.48 5.62
CA PHE A 11 -7.06 -1.02 5.63
C PHE A 11 -6.27 -0.58 4.40
N PRO A 12 -6.76 0.42 3.64
CA PRO A 12 -6.12 0.92 2.42
C PRO A 12 -4.97 1.90 2.75
N ALA A 13 -3.95 1.41 3.45
CA ALA A 13 -2.78 2.19 3.88
C ALA A 13 -1.53 1.83 3.05
N PHE A 14 -1.58 2.03 1.73
CA PHE A 14 -0.58 1.53 0.79
C PHE A 14 0.86 1.91 1.16
N GLY A 15 1.18 3.19 1.37
CA GLY A 15 2.53 3.61 1.75
C GLY A 15 3.03 2.99 3.05
N MET A 16 2.16 2.81 4.04
CA MET A 16 2.53 2.14 5.29
C MET A 16 2.72 0.64 5.09
N LEU A 17 1.88 -0.01 4.28
CA LEU A 17 1.99 -1.44 3.97
C LEU A 17 3.22 -1.75 3.12
N ASP A 18 3.54 -0.91 2.13
CA ASP A 18 4.75 -0.98 1.32
C ASP A 18 5.99 -0.88 2.23
N HIS A 19 6.00 0.07 3.16
CA HIS A 19 7.10 0.21 4.12
C HIS A 19 7.22 -0.99 5.07
N MET A 20 6.10 -1.55 5.54
CA MET A 20 6.10 -2.78 6.33
C MET A 20 6.67 -3.97 5.54
N LEU A 21 6.39 -4.05 4.24
CA LEU A 21 6.97 -5.07 3.36
C LEU A 21 8.48 -4.90 3.20
N GLU A 22 8.99 -3.66 3.11
CA GLU A 22 10.43 -3.38 3.06
C GLU A 22 11.13 -3.82 4.35
N ILE A 23 10.57 -3.48 5.51
CA ILE A 23 11.08 -3.94 6.81
C ILE A 23 11.06 -5.47 6.87
N ALA A 24 9.93 -6.09 6.52
CA ALA A 24 9.80 -7.55 6.48
C ALA A 24 10.83 -8.20 5.54
N ALA A 25 11.07 -7.62 4.36
CA ALA A 25 12.05 -8.11 3.40
C ALA A 25 13.47 -8.05 3.97
N GLY A 26 13.86 -6.93 4.60
CA GLY A 26 15.17 -6.81 5.24
C GLY A 26 15.37 -7.82 6.36
N LEU A 27 14.34 -8.03 7.18
CA LEU A 27 14.37 -9.00 8.27
C LEU A 27 14.45 -10.44 7.75
N VAL A 28 13.69 -10.78 6.70
CA VAL A 28 13.72 -12.09 6.05
C VAL A 28 15.09 -12.37 5.43
N GLN A 29 15.72 -11.37 4.81
CA GLN A 29 17.07 -11.51 4.25
C GLN A 29 18.14 -11.75 5.34
N SER A 30 17.94 -11.20 6.54
CA SER A 30 18.87 -11.36 7.66
C SER A 30 18.67 -12.65 8.48
N ALA A 31 17.52 -13.31 8.32
CA ALA A 31 17.20 -14.51 9.08
C ALA A 31 17.93 -15.75 8.51
N GLY A 32 18.53 -16.54 9.40
CA GLY A 32 19.26 -17.75 9.05
C GLY A 32 18.37 -18.99 8.88
N SER A 33 17.11 -18.93 9.34
CA SER A 33 16.15 -20.03 9.20
C SER A 33 14.71 -19.55 9.02
N LEU A 34 13.84 -20.46 8.58
CA LEU A 34 12.42 -20.17 8.35
C LEU A 34 11.65 -19.93 9.67
N GLU A 35 12.09 -20.56 10.76
CA GLU A 35 11.57 -20.34 12.11
C GLU A 35 11.89 -18.94 12.62
N GLU A 36 13.11 -18.45 12.34
CA GLU A 36 13.52 -17.09 12.67
C GLU A 36 12.71 -16.06 11.87
N VAL A 37 12.49 -16.30 10.57
CA VAL A 37 11.57 -15.50 9.74
C VAL A 37 10.17 -15.44 10.36
N ALA A 38 9.59 -16.60 10.70
CA ALA A 38 8.26 -16.66 11.30
C ALA A 38 8.18 -15.91 12.64
N GLY A 39 9.23 -16.02 13.47
CA GLY A 39 9.36 -15.32 14.74
C GLY A 39 9.40 -13.80 14.56
N VAL A 40 10.24 -13.32 13.64
CA VAL A 40 10.41 -11.89 13.37
C VAL A 40 9.17 -11.27 12.73
N LEU A 41 8.53 -11.94 11.77
CA LEU A 41 7.26 -11.48 11.19
C LEU A 41 6.14 -11.45 12.23
N SER A 42 6.13 -12.40 13.17
CA SER A 42 5.18 -12.42 14.29
C SER A 42 5.40 -11.24 15.25
N GLN A 43 6.66 -10.83 15.49
CA GLN A 43 6.97 -9.64 16.28
C GLN A 43 6.53 -8.37 15.56
N LEU A 44 6.83 -8.26 14.26
CA LEU A 44 6.40 -7.13 13.43
C LEU A 44 4.88 -6.97 13.45
N LYS A 45 4.13 -8.07 13.31
CA LYS A 45 2.66 -8.05 13.40
C LYS A 45 2.16 -7.51 14.74
N ARG A 46 2.83 -7.85 15.85
CA ARG A 46 2.45 -7.37 17.19
C ARG A 46 2.86 -5.92 17.44
N SER A 47 3.91 -5.43 16.77
CA SER A 47 4.35 -4.04 16.91
C SER A 47 3.51 -3.05 16.11
N VAL A 48 2.67 -3.53 15.17
CA VAL A 48 1.78 -2.67 14.40
C VAL A 48 0.64 -2.20 15.33
N PRO A 49 0.54 -0.90 15.63
CA PRO A 49 -0.52 -0.39 16.48
C PRO A 49 -1.87 -0.52 15.77
N ALA A 50 -2.94 -0.48 16.56
CA ALA A 50 -4.28 -0.43 16.00
C ALA A 50 -4.45 0.79 15.07
N PRO A 51 -5.20 0.65 13.97
CA PRO A 51 -5.46 1.75 13.05
C PRO A 51 -6.21 2.88 13.74
N GLN A 52 -5.52 4.01 13.87
CA GLN A 52 -6.06 5.27 14.40
C GLN A 52 -5.82 6.38 13.37
N PRO A 53 -6.86 6.79 12.61
CA PRO A 53 -6.74 7.77 11.55
C PRO A 53 -6.00 9.04 11.98
N GLY A 54 -4.99 9.44 11.21
CA GLY A 54 -4.21 10.67 11.45
C GLY A 54 -3.22 10.61 12.62
N LEU A 55 -3.06 9.46 13.29
CA LEU A 55 -2.02 9.27 14.29
C LEU A 55 -0.74 8.76 13.62
N ALA A 56 0.39 9.40 13.94
CA ALA A 56 1.71 8.92 13.52
C ALA A 56 2.05 7.58 14.20
N VAL A 57 2.65 6.69 13.43
CA VAL A 57 3.01 5.33 13.80
C VAL A 57 4.48 5.10 13.48
N SER A 58 5.21 4.61 14.46
CA SER A 58 6.56 4.06 14.25
C SER A 58 6.45 2.54 14.22
N VAL A 59 6.79 1.92 13.09
CA VAL A 59 6.84 0.46 12.94
C VAL A 59 8.30 0.02 12.94
N GLY A 60 8.77 -0.63 14.00
CA GLY A 60 10.13 -1.18 14.06
C GLY A 60 10.32 -2.20 15.17
N PRO A 61 11.33 -3.08 15.07
CA PRO A 61 11.65 -4.03 16.14
C PRO A 61 12.06 -3.28 17.41
N SER A 62 11.44 -3.62 18.54
CA SER A 62 11.64 -2.94 19.83
C SER A 62 13.06 -3.09 20.40
N HIS A 63 13.88 -4.00 19.86
CA HIS A 63 15.24 -4.28 20.33
C HIS A 63 16.21 -4.54 19.16
N GLY A 64 16.94 -3.52 18.72
CA GLY A 64 18.07 -3.61 17.79
C GLY A 64 18.72 -2.23 17.58
N PRO A 65 20.05 -2.13 17.41
CA PRO A 65 20.71 -0.83 17.30
C PRO A 65 20.53 -0.26 15.89
N ARG A 66 19.98 0.96 15.83
CA ARG A 66 19.93 1.85 14.66
C ARG A 66 19.02 1.42 13.51
N GLN A 67 17.73 1.72 13.68
CA GLN A 67 16.98 2.56 12.75
C GLN A 67 15.85 3.18 13.57
N ALA A 68 16.07 4.39 14.08
CA ALA A 68 14.95 5.24 14.45
C ALA A 68 14.23 5.52 13.13
N LEU A 69 13.14 4.82 12.88
CA LEU A 69 12.30 5.09 11.72
C LEU A 69 11.79 6.51 11.86
N ASP A 70 11.96 7.29 10.78
CA ASP A 70 11.45 8.65 10.69
C ASP A 70 10.01 8.69 11.22
N PRO A 71 9.66 9.67 12.08
CA PRO A 71 8.28 9.88 12.50
C PRO A 71 7.53 10.43 11.28
N GLY A 72 7.08 9.55 10.39
CA GLY A 72 6.55 9.96 9.08
C GLY A 72 5.25 9.30 8.65
N PHE A 73 4.94 8.10 9.13
CA PHE A 73 3.77 7.37 8.65
C PHE A 73 2.58 7.55 9.57
N SER A 74 1.46 8.00 9.03
CA SER A 74 0.18 8.05 9.75
C SER A 74 -0.84 7.16 9.08
N TRP A 75 -1.73 6.55 9.86
CA TRP A 75 -2.89 5.88 9.28
C TRP A 75 -3.69 6.89 8.44
N PRO A 76 -4.04 6.56 7.18
CA PRO A 76 -4.77 7.49 6.32
C PRO A 76 -6.11 7.83 6.98
N ARG A 77 -6.54 9.09 6.82
CA ARG A 77 -7.91 9.47 7.21
C ARG A 77 -8.87 8.90 6.18
N VAL A 78 -9.98 8.34 6.66
CA VAL A 78 -11.02 7.75 5.81
C VAL A 78 -11.63 8.81 4.87
N ASP A 79 -11.59 10.07 5.28
CA ASP A 79 -12.21 11.21 4.57
C ASP A 79 -11.26 11.90 3.58
N THR A 80 -9.97 11.57 3.60
CA THR A 80 -9.03 12.06 2.60
C THR A 80 -9.10 11.13 1.40
N PHE A 81 -9.50 11.69 0.25
CA PHE A 81 -9.33 11.12 -1.07
C PHE A 81 -8.03 10.28 -1.09
N PRO A 82 -8.11 8.95 -1.32
CA PRO A 82 -7.04 8.01 -0.99
C PRO A 82 -5.97 8.05 -2.07
N VAL A 83 -5.40 9.22 -2.28
CA VAL A 83 -4.22 9.41 -3.10
C VAL A 83 -3.11 9.72 -2.13
N ASP A 84 -2.66 8.64 -1.49
CA ASP A 84 -1.32 8.60 -0.95
C ASP A 84 -0.35 9.00 -2.09
N ALA A 85 0.77 9.64 -1.75
CA ALA A 85 1.76 10.09 -2.74
C ALA A 85 2.20 8.94 -3.67
N SER A 86 2.18 7.71 -3.15
CA SER A 86 2.44 6.46 -3.87
C SER A 86 1.51 6.21 -5.08
N CYS A 87 0.28 6.74 -5.08
CA CYS A 87 -0.68 6.65 -6.18
C CYS A 87 -0.58 7.82 -7.16
N ILE A 88 -0.01 8.96 -6.76
CA ILE A 88 0.14 10.15 -7.63
C ILE A 88 1.05 9.84 -8.82
N ASP A 89 2.11 9.05 -8.61
CA ASP A 89 3.06 8.69 -9.66
C ASP A 89 2.38 8.00 -10.86
N VAL A 90 1.22 7.37 -10.65
CA VAL A 90 0.44 6.71 -11.70
C VAL A 90 -0.31 7.69 -12.59
N LEU A 91 -0.64 8.89 -12.11
CA LEU A 91 -1.27 9.93 -12.93
C LEU A 91 -0.39 10.32 -14.11
N GLY A 92 0.93 10.27 -13.94
CA GLY A 92 1.89 10.56 -15.02
C GLY A 92 2.01 9.46 -16.08
N CYS A 93 1.42 8.28 -15.85
CA CYS A 93 1.59 7.12 -16.72
C CYS A 93 0.49 6.96 -17.78
N LEU A 94 -0.64 7.65 -17.60
CA LEU A 94 -1.75 7.65 -18.56
C LEU A 94 -1.97 9.07 -19.08
N GLN A 95 -2.32 9.17 -20.37
CA GLN A 95 -2.74 10.45 -20.93
C GLN A 95 -4.00 10.94 -20.19
N PRO A 96 -4.13 12.25 -19.89
CA PRO A 96 -5.28 12.79 -19.19
C PRO A 96 -6.63 12.41 -19.83
N GLU A 97 -6.69 12.33 -21.16
CA GLU A 97 -7.89 11.95 -21.90
C GLU A 97 -8.32 10.51 -21.61
N ALA A 98 -7.34 9.59 -21.46
CA ALA A 98 -7.61 8.20 -21.13
C ALA A 98 -8.16 8.06 -19.70
N TRP A 99 -7.69 8.90 -18.76
CA TRP A 99 -8.25 8.96 -17.40
C TRP A 99 -9.72 9.38 -17.40
N VAL A 100 -10.06 10.42 -18.16
CA VAL A 100 -11.45 10.90 -18.26
C VAL A 100 -12.35 9.82 -18.88
N GLN A 101 -11.92 9.20 -19.99
CA GLN A 101 -12.69 8.15 -20.64
C GLN A 101 -12.91 6.94 -19.74
N ALA A 102 -11.89 6.51 -19.00
CA ALA A 102 -12.00 5.40 -18.06
C ALA A 102 -12.95 5.75 -16.90
N TRP A 103 -12.87 6.97 -16.37
CA TRP A 103 -13.78 7.44 -15.32
C TRP A 103 -15.23 7.52 -15.81
N GLU A 104 -15.47 8.05 -17.02
CA GLU A 104 -16.80 8.07 -17.64
C GLU A 104 -17.33 6.65 -17.84
N ALA A 105 -16.52 5.73 -18.36
CA ALA A 105 -16.91 4.33 -18.52
C ALA A 105 -17.35 3.70 -17.19
N LEU A 106 -16.64 3.97 -16.09
CA LEU A 106 -17.04 3.50 -14.77
C LEU A 106 -18.38 4.08 -14.29
N LEU A 107 -18.67 5.37 -14.57
CA LEU A 107 -19.95 5.99 -14.21
C LEU A 107 -21.16 5.31 -14.90
N PHE A 108 -20.94 4.76 -16.09
CA PHE A 108 -21.95 4.03 -16.85
C PHE A 108 -21.86 2.50 -16.68
N GLU A 109 -21.11 2.02 -15.68
CA GLU A 109 -20.89 0.59 -15.40
C GLU A 109 -20.36 -0.19 -16.63
N VAL A 110 -19.63 0.51 -17.51
CA VAL A 110 -18.99 -0.11 -18.66
C VAL A 110 -17.70 -0.80 -18.21
N PRO A 111 -17.45 -2.07 -18.61
CA PRO A 111 -16.22 -2.77 -18.24
C PRO A 111 -14.98 -2.02 -18.73
N VAL A 112 -14.08 -1.68 -17.82
CA VAL A 112 -12.78 -1.07 -18.11
C VAL A 112 -11.68 -2.11 -17.91
N VAL A 113 -10.85 -2.32 -18.95
CA VAL A 113 -9.69 -3.19 -18.87
C VAL A 113 -8.43 -2.33 -18.86
N LEU A 114 -7.70 -2.35 -17.74
CA LEU A 114 -6.40 -1.70 -17.62
C LEU A 114 -5.29 -2.70 -17.95
N VAL A 115 -4.31 -2.27 -18.75
CA VAL A 115 -3.13 -3.06 -19.11
C VAL A 115 -1.89 -2.24 -18.76
N ALA A 116 -0.94 -2.86 -18.07
CA ALA A 116 0.29 -2.22 -17.63
C ALA A 116 1.47 -3.20 -17.69
N GLU A 117 2.67 -2.65 -17.82
CA GLU A 117 3.91 -3.44 -17.90
C GLU A 117 4.35 -4.04 -16.54
N ASN A 118 3.83 -3.51 -15.43
CA ASN A 118 4.12 -3.99 -14.07
C ASN A 118 2.83 -4.04 -13.22
N SER A 119 2.70 -5.09 -12.39
CA SER A 119 1.61 -5.29 -11.44
C SER A 119 1.47 -4.16 -10.41
N THR A 120 2.55 -3.51 -9.98
CA THR A 120 2.49 -2.35 -9.07
C THR A 120 1.72 -1.20 -9.71
N LEU A 121 2.05 -0.88 -10.96
CA LEU A 121 1.40 0.20 -11.71
C LEU A 121 -0.06 -0.14 -12.00
N LEU A 122 -0.34 -1.37 -12.40
CA LEU A 122 -1.70 -1.85 -12.61
C LEU A 122 -2.56 -1.70 -11.35
N SER A 123 -2.07 -2.21 -10.22
CA SER A 123 -2.80 -2.21 -8.95
C SER A 123 -3.09 -0.78 -8.48
N ARG A 124 -2.08 0.10 -8.54
CA ARG A 124 -2.24 1.50 -8.14
C ARG A 124 -3.17 2.28 -9.09
N ALA A 125 -3.12 2.00 -10.40
CA ALA A 125 -4.03 2.60 -11.38
C ALA A 125 -5.50 2.21 -11.11
N CYS A 126 -5.76 0.92 -10.84
CA CYS A 126 -7.09 0.44 -10.47
C CYS A 126 -7.63 1.15 -9.22
N VAL A 127 -6.81 1.23 -8.16
CA VAL A 127 -7.19 1.89 -6.91
C VAL A 127 -7.51 3.36 -7.15
N LEU A 128 -6.66 4.07 -7.88
CA LEU A 128 -6.84 5.49 -8.17
C LEU A 128 -8.11 5.74 -9.00
N LEU A 129 -8.34 4.94 -10.04
CA LEU A 129 -9.52 5.06 -10.89
C LEU A 129 -10.82 4.84 -10.11
N CYS A 130 -10.87 3.81 -9.27
CA CYS A 130 -12.04 3.56 -8.42
C CYS A 130 -12.22 4.65 -7.35
N SER A 131 -11.12 5.27 -6.91
CA SER A 131 -11.16 6.35 -5.91
C SER A 131 -11.74 7.65 -6.48
N LEU A 132 -11.60 7.89 -7.80
CA LEU A 132 -12.22 9.02 -8.50
C LEU A 132 -13.75 8.96 -8.51
N LEU A 133 -14.36 7.81 -8.18
CA LEU A 133 -15.80 7.69 -8.03
C LEU A 133 -16.31 8.26 -6.70
N HIS A 134 -15.43 8.53 -5.72
CA HIS A 134 -15.84 8.99 -4.39
C HIS A 134 -16.79 10.21 -4.46
N PRO A 135 -17.93 10.20 -3.73
CA PRO A 135 -18.32 9.25 -2.68
C PRO A 135 -19.00 7.97 -3.17
N LEU A 136 -19.23 7.81 -4.47
CA LEU A 136 -19.72 6.56 -5.05
C LEU A 136 -18.64 5.48 -4.92
N ARG A 137 -19.07 4.23 -4.78
CA ARG A 137 -18.18 3.07 -4.73
C ARG A 137 -18.52 2.16 -5.90
N TYR A 138 -17.49 1.65 -6.58
CA TYR A 138 -17.66 0.60 -7.56
C TYR A 138 -18.17 -0.67 -6.86
N ALA A 139 -19.25 -1.26 -7.37
CA ALA A 139 -19.93 -2.42 -6.79
C ALA A 139 -19.36 -3.76 -7.28
#